data_AF-A0A8T9C2C8-F1
#
_entry.id   AF-A0A8T9C2C8-F1
#
_cell.length_a   1.000
_cell.length_b   1.000
_cell.length_c   1.000
_cell.angle_alpha   90.00
_cell.angle_beta   90.00
_cell.angle_gamma   90.00
#
_symmetry.space_group_name_H-M   'P 1'
#
loop_
_entity.id
_entity.type
_entity.pdbx_description
1 polymer ?
#
loop_
_entity_poly.entity_id
_entity_poly.type
_entity_poly.pdbx_seq_one_letter_code
_entity_poly.pdbx_strand_id
1 'polypeptide(L)'
;PPSLLARKPAFSTLQQHFSPAKSLAPKPHPATFLAPPSPSKLPSNIAISSETSKLQAELLQLHLLHKDAATVDKQWRASAREKLGRRFDNVVSRHEALVREETGESGKVNAVAFRKWEDETPGWGLGERVQVLDGVISGVWNLGESGGKYGRVVRRFEKWLSRAQGILAGRESENEDIDVVFLEELDGAWKDECLVLARKLEGWKEQLRGLEEPDKGSSLAAVLEGYRRLVQGMLVELSVMAQIERDVMARERKWIRDMNDDVSDDDRDMPVAGACWRR
;
A
#
# COMPACT_ATOMS: atom_id res chain seq x y z
N PRO A 1 -84.55 -53.69 5.44
CA PRO A 1 -85.01 -53.62 4.03
C PRO A 1 -85.91 -52.39 3.81
N PRO A 2 -85.90 -51.77 2.62
CA PRO A 2 -85.93 -50.30 2.43
C PRO A 2 -87.30 -49.72 1.96
N SER A 3 -87.62 -48.45 2.26
CA SER A 3 -87.80 -47.29 1.32
C SER A 3 -89.16 -47.19 0.56
N LEU A 4 -89.85 -46.08 0.23
CA LEU A 4 -89.57 -44.65 -0.01
C LEU A 4 -90.88 -43.78 0.08
N LEU A 5 -90.73 -42.51 0.53
CA LEU A 5 -91.23 -41.19 0.01
C LEU A 5 -92.72 -41.02 -0.43
N ALA A 6 -93.46 -39.93 -0.17
CA ALA A 6 -93.18 -38.47 -0.12
C ALA A 6 -94.30 -37.74 0.71
N ARG A 7 -94.04 -36.85 1.69
CA ARG A 7 -93.64 -35.42 1.72
C ARG A 7 -94.71 -34.37 1.33
N LYS A 8 -95.11 -33.57 2.33
CA LYS A 8 -95.58 -32.15 2.26
C LYS A 8 -95.43 -31.50 3.67
N PRO A 9 -95.32 -30.17 3.81
CA PRO A 9 -94.05 -29.45 4.03
C PRO A 9 -93.83 -28.87 5.46
N ALA A 10 -92.57 -28.50 5.73
CA ALA A 10 -92.08 -27.96 7.00
C ALA A 10 -92.31 -26.44 7.15
N PHE A 11 -92.67 -26.01 8.35
CA PHE A 11 -92.83 -24.61 8.74
C PHE A 11 -91.46 -23.97 9.03
N SER A 12 -91.20 -22.80 8.42
CA SER A 12 -89.94 -22.04 8.52
C SER A 12 -90.13 -20.81 9.42
N THR A 13 -89.17 -20.54 10.31
CA THR A 13 -89.16 -19.38 11.22
C THR A 13 -88.51 -18.13 10.61
N LEU A 14 -88.20 -18.13 9.30
CA LEU A 14 -87.47 -17.05 8.63
C LEU A 14 -88.33 -15.80 8.32
N GLN A 15 -89.58 -15.71 8.80
CA GLN A 15 -90.48 -14.57 8.55
C GLN A 15 -91.41 -14.26 9.75
N GLN A 16 -90.90 -14.26 10.97
CA GLN A 16 -91.63 -13.64 12.09
C GLN A 16 -91.17 -12.18 12.29
N HIS A 17 -91.97 -11.25 11.74
CA HIS A 17 -91.90 -9.84 12.09
C HIS A 17 -92.35 -9.65 13.54
N PHE A 18 -91.42 -9.57 14.48
CA PHE A 18 -91.69 -9.01 15.80
C PHE A 18 -91.50 -7.49 15.71
N SER A 19 -92.60 -6.76 15.60
CA SER A 19 -92.60 -5.30 15.75
C SER A 19 -92.03 -4.94 17.14
N PRO A 20 -91.01 -4.06 17.24
CA PRO A 20 -90.34 -3.80 18.52
C PRO A 20 -91.27 -3.12 19.52
N ALA A 21 -91.42 -3.72 20.70
CA ALA A 21 -92.01 -3.06 21.85
C ALA A 21 -91.16 -1.83 22.25
N LYS A 22 -91.81 -0.68 22.41
CA LYS A 22 -91.16 0.58 22.79
C LYS A 22 -90.52 0.46 24.18
N SER A 23 -89.19 0.53 24.25
CA SER A 23 -88.44 0.69 25.50
C SER A 23 -88.70 2.08 26.08
N LEU A 24 -89.20 2.13 27.31
CA LEU A 24 -89.51 3.36 28.08
C LEU A 24 -88.33 3.88 28.92
N ALA A 25 -87.10 3.44 28.64
CA ALA A 25 -85.91 3.94 29.36
C ALA A 25 -85.42 5.28 28.77
N PRO A 26 -85.15 6.31 29.59
CA PRO A 26 -84.62 7.60 29.12
C PRO A 26 -83.28 7.40 28.39
N LYS A 27 -83.13 8.02 27.21
CA LYS A 27 -81.89 7.93 26.42
C LYS A 27 -80.72 8.61 27.17
N PRO A 28 -79.54 7.96 27.29
CA PRO A 28 -78.38 8.55 27.96
C PRO A 28 -77.83 9.78 27.20
N HIS A 29 -77.31 10.74 27.95
CA HIS A 29 -76.87 12.04 27.44
C HIS A 29 -75.70 11.90 26.43
N PRO A 30 -75.73 12.59 25.27
CA PRO A 30 -74.75 12.43 24.19
C PRO A 30 -73.29 12.77 24.57
N ALA A 31 -73.04 13.43 25.71
CA ALA A 31 -71.70 13.76 26.18
C ALA A 31 -70.88 12.52 26.59
N THR A 32 -71.54 11.41 26.98
CA THR A 32 -70.84 10.17 27.35
C THR A 32 -70.22 9.45 26.14
N PHE A 33 -70.73 9.69 24.93
CA PHE A 33 -70.24 9.06 23.70
C PHE A 33 -69.09 9.84 23.03
N LEU A 34 -68.86 11.09 23.44
CA LEU A 34 -67.91 11.99 22.77
C LEU A 34 -66.60 12.17 23.54
N ALA A 35 -66.50 11.68 24.78
CA ALA A 35 -65.25 11.68 25.52
C ALA A 35 -64.45 10.40 25.20
N PRO A 36 -63.25 10.48 24.59
CA PRO A 36 -62.39 9.31 24.43
C PRO A 36 -61.98 8.77 25.80
N PRO A 37 -62.08 7.45 26.06
CA PRO A 37 -61.67 6.91 27.35
C PRO A 37 -60.15 7.04 27.52
N SER A 38 -59.72 7.80 28.54
CA SER A 38 -58.30 7.89 28.89
C SER A 38 -57.74 6.49 29.22
N PRO A 39 -56.51 6.17 28.77
CA PRO A 39 -55.96 4.81 28.73
C PRO A 39 -55.83 4.11 30.10
N SER A 40 -55.91 4.85 31.21
CA SER A 40 -55.74 4.29 32.57
C SER A 40 -56.99 3.61 33.15
N LYS A 41 -58.13 3.60 32.44
CA LYS A 41 -59.42 3.06 32.95
C LYS A 41 -59.92 1.83 32.21
N LEU A 42 -59.12 1.24 31.33
CA LEU A 42 -59.45 -0.04 30.74
C LEU A 42 -59.05 -1.16 31.72
N PRO A 43 -59.87 -2.21 31.90
CA PRO A 43 -59.46 -3.41 32.63
C PRO A 43 -58.09 -3.87 32.12
N SER A 44 -57.20 -4.30 33.02
CA SER A 44 -55.85 -4.76 32.67
C SER A 44 -55.84 -5.68 31.45
N ASN A 45 -56.84 -6.57 31.32
CA ASN A 45 -57.02 -7.45 30.17
C ASN A 45 -57.19 -6.74 28.82
N ILE A 46 -57.84 -5.57 28.77
CA ILE A 46 -58.04 -4.79 27.53
C ILE A 46 -56.82 -3.91 27.22
N ALA A 47 -56.16 -3.35 28.24
CA ALA A 47 -54.88 -2.67 28.07
C ALA A 47 -53.81 -3.64 27.54
N ILE A 48 -53.68 -4.82 28.17
CA ILE A 48 -52.84 -5.93 27.71
C ILE A 48 -53.26 -6.37 26.31
N SER A 49 -54.55 -6.41 25.97
CA SER A 49 -55.04 -6.72 24.62
C SER A 49 -54.64 -5.66 23.57
N SER A 50 -54.63 -4.38 23.93
CA SER A 50 -54.20 -3.30 23.03
C SER A 50 -52.67 -3.31 22.82
N GLU A 51 -51.90 -3.56 23.88
CA GLU A 51 -50.44 -3.69 23.81
C GLU A 51 -50.02 -4.94 23.04
N THR A 52 -50.70 -6.07 23.25
CA THR A 52 -50.45 -7.31 22.49
C THR A 52 -50.81 -7.15 21.02
N SER A 53 -51.91 -6.47 20.68
CA SER A 53 -52.26 -6.16 19.28
C SER A 53 -51.22 -5.26 18.62
N LYS A 54 -50.68 -4.29 19.36
CA LYS A 54 -49.58 -3.42 18.90
C LYS A 54 -48.30 -4.22 18.64
N LEU A 55 -47.89 -5.06 19.59
CA LEU A 55 -46.69 -5.91 19.45
C LEU A 55 -46.82 -6.91 18.29
N GLN A 56 -48.02 -7.47 18.07
CA GLN A 56 -48.29 -8.34 16.93
C GLN A 56 -48.17 -7.58 15.60
N ALA A 57 -48.65 -6.33 15.54
CA ALA A 57 -48.49 -5.48 14.36
C ALA A 57 -47.02 -5.12 14.11
N GLU A 58 -46.26 -4.79 15.15
CA GLU A 58 -44.81 -4.51 15.05
C GLU A 58 -44.03 -5.75 14.61
N LEU A 59 -44.34 -6.93 15.15
CA LEU A 59 -43.69 -8.18 14.76
C LEU A 59 -44.01 -8.54 13.31
N LEU A 60 -45.25 -8.32 12.86
CA LEU A 60 -45.64 -8.52 11.47
C LEU A 60 -44.89 -7.55 10.54
N GLN A 61 -44.77 -6.28 10.91
CA GLN A 61 -43.99 -5.30 10.15
C GLN A 61 -42.52 -5.71 10.05
N LEU A 62 -41.91 -6.13 11.17
CA LEU A 62 -40.52 -6.57 11.19
C LEU A 62 -40.30 -7.84 10.37
N HIS A 63 -41.25 -8.79 10.43
CA HIS A 63 -41.20 -10.01 9.64
C HIS A 63 -41.30 -9.73 8.14
N LEU A 64 -42.24 -8.87 7.72
CA LEU A 64 -42.36 -8.46 6.32
C LEU A 64 -41.11 -7.73 5.84
N LEU A 65 -40.58 -6.81 6.64
CA LEU A 65 -39.32 -6.12 6.33
C LEU A 65 -38.15 -7.11 6.19
N HIS A 66 -38.01 -8.06 7.11
CA HIS A 66 -36.94 -9.05 7.09
C HIS A 66 -37.05 -10.00 5.89
N LYS A 67 -38.27 -10.43 5.55
CA LYS A 67 -38.55 -11.29 4.40
C LYS A 67 -38.07 -10.64 3.10
N ASP A 68 -38.33 -9.34 2.93
CA ASP A 68 -38.01 -8.62 1.69
C ASP A 68 -36.59 -8.05 1.69
N ALA A 69 -35.96 -7.86 2.85
CA ALA A 69 -34.64 -7.24 3.00
C ALA A 69 -33.56 -7.91 2.14
N ALA A 70 -33.49 -9.25 2.14
CA ALA A 70 -32.48 -9.97 1.36
C ALA A 70 -32.68 -9.80 -0.16
N THR A 71 -33.93 -9.70 -0.62
CA THR A 71 -34.26 -9.50 -2.03
C THR A 71 -33.96 -8.08 -2.46
N VAL A 72 -34.35 -7.09 -1.65
CA VAL A 72 -34.08 -5.67 -1.91
C VAL A 72 -32.58 -5.37 -1.87
N ASP A 73 -31.83 -5.93 -0.91
CA ASP A 73 -30.37 -5.77 -0.84
C ASP A 73 -29.69 -6.35 -2.09
N LYS A 74 -30.10 -7.55 -2.56
CA LYS A 74 -29.59 -8.12 -3.81
C LYS A 74 -29.89 -7.23 -5.01
N GLN A 75 -31.12 -6.75 -5.15
CA GLN A 75 -31.52 -5.86 -6.25
C GLN A 75 -30.77 -4.52 -6.21
N TRP A 76 -30.61 -3.96 -5.01
CA TRP A 76 -29.88 -2.72 -4.81
C TRP A 76 -28.40 -2.88 -5.15
N ARG A 77 -27.75 -3.96 -4.68
CA ARG A 77 -26.36 -4.28 -5.04
C ARG A 77 -26.19 -4.53 -6.53
N ALA A 78 -27.14 -5.21 -7.18
CA ALA A 78 -27.11 -5.42 -8.62
C ALA A 78 -27.22 -4.10 -9.38
N SER A 79 -28.18 -3.23 -9.00
CA SER A 79 -28.34 -1.90 -9.61
C SER A 79 -27.13 -1.00 -9.35
N ALA A 80 -26.56 -1.03 -8.15
CA ALA A 80 -25.36 -0.28 -7.80
C ALA A 80 -24.16 -0.77 -8.63
N ARG A 81 -23.96 -2.08 -8.74
CA ARG A 81 -22.90 -2.69 -9.55
C ARG A 81 -23.04 -2.33 -11.02
N GLU A 82 -24.25 -2.35 -11.57
CA GLU A 82 -24.49 -1.96 -12.95
C GLU A 82 -24.22 -0.47 -13.19
N LYS A 83 -24.71 0.42 -12.31
CA LYS A 83 -24.50 1.87 -12.43
C LYS A 83 -23.02 2.24 -12.29
N LEU A 84 -22.32 1.64 -11.33
CA LEU A 84 -20.88 1.85 -11.12
C LEU A 84 -20.07 1.23 -12.26
N GLY A 85 -20.45 0.05 -12.74
CA GLY A 85 -19.84 -0.61 -13.89
C GLY A 85 -19.89 0.27 -15.13
N ARG A 86 -21.08 0.77 -15.51
CA ARG A 86 -21.24 1.68 -16.65
C ARG A 86 -20.40 2.95 -16.52
N ARG A 87 -20.30 3.53 -15.32
CA ARG A 87 -19.45 4.70 -15.07
C ARG A 87 -17.97 4.36 -15.20
N PHE A 88 -17.56 3.22 -14.65
CA PHE A 88 -16.19 2.73 -14.76
C PHE A 88 -15.83 2.45 -16.22
N ASP A 89 -16.67 1.74 -16.96
CA ASP A 89 -16.48 1.46 -18.38
C ASP A 89 -16.39 2.75 -19.21
N ASN A 90 -17.19 3.77 -18.87
CA ASN A 90 -17.10 5.09 -19.49
C ASN A 90 -15.76 5.77 -19.18
N VAL A 91 -15.31 5.74 -17.93
CA VAL A 91 -14.02 6.32 -17.52
C VAL A 91 -12.86 5.59 -18.19
N VAL A 92 -12.89 4.25 -18.23
CA VAL A 92 -11.90 3.43 -18.92
C VAL A 92 -11.87 3.76 -20.41
N SER A 93 -13.03 3.83 -21.06
CA SER A 93 -13.11 4.19 -22.49
C SER A 93 -12.55 5.58 -22.78
N ARG A 94 -12.81 6.56 -21.90
CA ARG A 94 -12.26 7.92 -22.03
C ARG A 94 -10.76 7.95 -21.77
N HIS A 95 -10.28 7.22 -20.77
CA HIS A 95 -8.87 7.08 -20.47
C HIS A 95 -8.13 6.43 -21.65
N GLU A 96 -8.64 5.34 -22.20
CA GLU A 96 -8.08 4.69 -23.40
C GLU A 96 -8.06 5.62 -24.62
N ALA A 97 -9.09 6.47 -24.78
CA ALA A 97 -9.11 7.47 -25.84
C ALA A 97 -8.02 8.53 -25.66
N LEU A 98 -7.86 9.07 -24.45
CA LEU A 98 -6.82 10.04 -24.13
C LEU A 98 -5.42 9.45 -24.28
N VAL A 99 -5.18 8.23 -23.80
CA VAL A 99 -3.89 7.54 -23.95
C VAL A 99 -3.56 7.32 -25.43
N ARG A 100 -4.54 6.98 -26.27
CA ARG A 100 -4.32 6.86 -27.72
C ARG A 100 -3.94 8.19 -28.38
N GLU A 101 -4.54 9.29 -27.94
CA GLU A 101 -4.21 10.62 -28.45
C GLU A 101 -2.81 11.05 -28.01
N GLU A 102 -2.50 10.92 -26.71
CA GLU A 102 -1.20 11.24 -26.13
C GLU A 102 -0.07 10.42 -26.75
N THR A 103 -0.28 9.11 -26.93
CA THR A 103 0.71 8.23 -27.59
C THR A 103 0.90 8.61 -29.05
N GLY A 104 -0.15 9.06 -29.73
CA GLY A 104 -0.07 9.55 -31.10
C GLY A 104 0.73 10.86 -31.22
N GLU A 105 0.48 11.82 -30.32
CA GLU A 105 1.23 13.08 -30.26
C GLU A 105 2.70 12.85 -29.87
N SER A 106 2.93 12.08 -28.81
CA SER A 106 4.27 11.66 -28.38
C SER A 106 5.00 10.90 -29.48
N GLY A 107 4.31 10.04 -30.24
CA GLY A 107 4.85 9.34 -31.38
C GLY A 107 5.33 10.27 -32.49
N LYS A 108 4.59 11.35 -32.78
CA LYS A 108 5.02 12.37 -33.76
C LYS A 108 6.26 13.14 -33.28
N VAL A 109 6.26 13.57 -32.01
CA VAL A 109 7.42 14.25 -31.41
C VAL A 109 8.65 13.35 -31.44
N ASN A 110 8.49 12.08 -31.08
CA ASN A 110 9.56 11.10 -31.12
C ASN A 110 10.07 10.83 -32.53
N ALA A 111 9.17 10.71 -33.53
CA ALA A 111 9.58 10.50 -34.92
C ALA A 111 10.42 11.68 -35.46
N VAL A 112 10.06 12.91 -35.11
CA VAL A 112 10.85 14.10 -35.45
C VAL A 112 12.20 14.08 -34.73
N ALA A 113 12.20 13.75 -33.43
CA ALA A 113 13.43 13.65 -32.64
C ALA A 113 14.38 12.58 -33.19
N PHE A 114 13.87 11.42 -33.62
CA PHE A 114 14.70 10.37 -34.23
C PHE A 114 15.33 10.81 -35.56
N ARG A 115 14.60 11.55 -36.41
CA ARG A 115 15.15 12.08 -37.67
C ARG A 115 16.25 13.11 -37.41
N LYS A 116 16.01 14.04 -36.49
CA LYS A 116 17.04 15.01 -36.11
C LYS A 116 18.25 14.35 -35.49
N TRP A 117 18.03 13.36 -34.62
CA TRP A 117 19.12 12.59 -34.06
C TRP A 117 19.94 11.97 -35.19
N GLU A 118 19.30 11.30 -36.16
CA GLU A 118 19.99 10.77 -37.35
C GLU A 118 20.81 11.84 -38.10
N ASP A 119 20.24 13.02 -38.35
CA ASP A 119 20.85 14.10 -39.12
C ASP A 119 22.02 14.83 -38.40
N GLU A 120 21.99 14.95 -37.08
CA GLU A 120 22.89 15.84 -36.32
C GLU A 120 24.30 15.26 -36.08
N THR A 121 24.46 13.94 -36.07
CA THR A 121 25.75 13.32 -35.72
C THR A 121 26.41 12.64 -36.93
N PRO A 122 27.27 13.36 -37.68
CA PRO A 122 27.98 12.79 -38.82
C PRO A 122 28.97 11.72 -38.34
N GLY A 123 28.72 10.46 -38.71
CA GLY A 123 29.64 9.34 -38.51
C GLY A 123 29.03 8.09 -37.87
N TRP A 124 27.89 8.20 -37.16
CA TRP A 124 27.18 7.05 -36.58
C TRP A 124 25.76 6.96 -37.15
N GLY A 125 25.40 5.79 -37.67
CA GLY A 125 24.04 5.52 -38.13
C GLY A 125 23.05 5.45 -36.95
N LEU A 126 21.77 5.77 -37.19
CA LEU A 126 20.73 5.66 -36.16
C LEU A 126 20.70 4.27 -35.51
N GLY A 127 20.86 3.21 -36.31
CA GLY A 127 20.90 1.83 -35.82
C GLY A 127 22.08 1.56 -34.87
N GLU A 128 23.26 2.10 -35.15
CA GLU A 128 24.45 1.93 -34.29
C GLU A 128 24.25 2.62 -32.94
N ARG A 129 23.63 3.81 -32.94
CA ARG A 129 23.31 4.54 -31.71
C ARG A 129 22.27 3.83 -30.87
N VAL A 130 21.22 3.32 -31.50
CA VAL A 130 20.21 2.51 -30.81
C VAL A 130 20.84 1.25 -30.24
N GLN A 131 21.78 0.61 -30.95
CA GLN A 131 22.50 -0.55 -30.46
C GLN A 131 23.42 -0.23 -29.27
N VAL A 132 24.13 0.91 -29.31
CA VAL A 132 24.94 1.38 -28.17
C VAL A 132 24.05 1.67 -26.97
N LEU A 133 22.93 2.36 -27.18
CA LEU A 133 21.96 2.65 -26.14
C LEU A 133 21.38 1.37 -25.55
N ASP A 134 20.95 0.41 -26.38
CA ASP A 134 20.45 -0.89 -25.94
C ASP A 134 21.50 -1.66 -25.13
N GLY A 135 22.76 -1.63 -25.56
CA GLY A 135 23.89 -2.22 -24.83
C GLY A 135 24.08 -1.59 -23.45
N VAL A 136 23.97 -0.26 -23.34
CA VAL A 136 24.03 0.45 -22.05
C VAL A 136 22.80 0.11 -21.19
N ILE A 137 21.59 0.16 -21.75
CA ILE A 137 20.33 -0.12 -21.04
C ILE A 137 20.34 -1.54 -20.49
N SER A 138 20.59 -2.53 -21.34
CA SER A 138 20.70 -3.93 -20.96
C SER A 138 21.82 -4.15 -19.95
N GLY A 139 22.94 -3.46 -20.13
CA GLY A 139 24.07 -3.49 -19.21
C GLY A 139 23.69 -3.00 -17.81
N VAL A 140 23.10 -1.82 -17.72
CA VAL A 140 22.66 -1.19 -16.47
C VAL A 140 21.56 -2.01 -15.81
N TRP A 141 20.61 -2.53 -16.58
CA TRP A 141 19.55 -3.41 -16.09
C TRP A 141 20.12 -4.67 -15.42
N ASN A 142 21.03 -5.37 -16.10
CA ASN A 142 21.72 -6.55 -15.54
C ASN A 142 22.56 -6.23 -14.30
N LEU A 143 23.01 -4.98 -14.15
CA LEU A 143 23.73 -4.53 -12.96
C LEU A 143 22.77 -4.27 -11.79
N GLY A 144 21.62 -3.65 -12.08
CA GLY A 144 20.61 -3.21 -11.12
C GLY A 144 19.56 -4.26 -10.72
N GLU A 145 19.49 -5.40 -11.41
CA GLU A 145 18.61 -6.50 -11.03
C GLU A 145 18.85 -6.94 -9.57
N SER A 146 17.80 -7.42 -8.88
CA SER A 146 17.91 -7.86 -7.50
C SER A 146 18.88 -9.05 -7.38
N GLY A 147 20.10 -8.80 -6.92
CA GLY A 147 21.19 -9.79 -6.88
C GLY A 147 22.25 -9.63 -7.98
N GLY A 148 22.11 -8.62 -8.83
CA GLY A 148 23.14 -8.15 -9.75
C GLY A 148 24.43 -7.76 -9.03
N LYS A 149 25.52 -7.67 -9.78
CA LYS A 149 26.87 -7.41 -9.22
C LYS A 149 26.90 -6.14 -8.37
N TYR A 150 26.22 -5.08 -8.83
CA TYR A 150 26.09 -3.83 -8.07
C TYR A 150 25.38 -4.03 -6.74
N GLY A 151 24.20 -4.65 -6.75
CA GLY A 151 23.43 -4.92 -5.54
C GLY A 151 24.18 -5.80 -4.52
N ARG A 152 25.04 -6.73 -4.98
CA ARG A 152 25.88 -7.53 -4.07
C ARG A 152 26.96 -6.71 -3.39
N VAL A 153 27.63 -5.83 -4.14
CA VAL A 153 28.66 -4.90 -3.62
C VAL A 153 28.07 -3.96 -2.58
N VAL A 154 26.90 -3.37 -2.88
CA VAL A 154 26.17 -2.49 -1.95
C VAL A 154 25.75 -3.25 -0.69
N ARG A 155 25.13 -4.43 -0.82
CA ARG A 155 24.73 -5.23 0.36
C ARG A 155 25.91 -5.65 1.24
N ARG A 156 27.07 -5.95 0.66
CA ARG A 156 28.28 -6.30 1.42
C ARG A 156 28.75 -5.09 2.23
N PHE A 157 28.77 -3.91 1.61
CA PHE A 157 29.09 -2.66 2.27
C PHE A 157 28.09 -2.31 3.38
N GLU A 158 26.77 -2.42 3.13
CA GLU A 158 25.75 -2.13 4.14
C GLU A 158 25.88 -3.02 5.37
N LYS A 159 26.10 -4.32 5.18
CA LYS A 159 26.33 -5.25 6.30
C LYS A 159 27.57 -4.88 7.10
N TRP A 160 28.65 -4.55 6.42
CA TRP A 160 29.88 -4.09 7.06
C TRP A 160 29.66 -2.78 7.82
N LEU A 161 28.96 -1.81 7.21
CA LEU A 161 28.65 -0.52 7.81
C LEU A 161 27.77 -0.67 9.06
N SER A 162 26.76 -1.53 9.02
CA SER A 162 25.93 -1.86 10.19
C SER A 162 26.76 -2.47 11.32
N ARG A 163 27.68 -3.39 11.00
CA ARG A 163 28.62 -3.95 12.00
C ARG A 163 29.52 -2.87 12.57
N ALA A 164 30.07 -2.00 11.71
CA ALA A 164 30.95 -0.92 12.13
C ALA A 164 30.24 0.08 13.05
N GLN A 165 29.02 0.49 12.71
CA GLN A 165 28.19 1.35 13.56
C GLN A 165 27.86 0.69 14.90
N GLY A 166 27.53 -0.61 14.90
CA GLY A 166 27.25 -1.34 16.15
C GLY A 166 28.43 -1.40 17.10
N ILE A 167 29.64 -1.63 16.58
CA ILE A 167 30.87 -1.65 17.39
C ILE A 167 31.21 -0.25 17.90
N LEU A 168 31.12 0.77 17.05
CA LEU A 168 31.38 2.16 17.46
C LEU A 168 30.39 2.64 18.54
N ALA A 169 29.10 2.35 18.39
CA ALA A 169 28.09 2.68 19.39
C ALA A 169 28.28 1.88 20.70
N GLY A 170 28.72 0.63 20.60
CA GLY A 170 29.05 -0.21 21.76
C GLY A 170 30.23 0.34 22.57
N ARG A 171 31.21 0.98 21.92
CA ARG A 171 32.35 1.64 22.60
C ARG A 171 31.98 2.96 23.26
N GLU A 172 30.97 3.65 22.74
CA GLU A 172 30.49 4.93 23.29
C GLU A 172 29.59 4.73 24.52
N SER A 173 28.99 3.55 24.65
CA SER A 173 28.29 3.09 25.86
C SER A 173 29.31 2.50 26.82
N GLU A 174 29.49 3.10 28.01
CA GLU A 174 30.39 2.66 29.11
C GLU A 174 30.03 1.28 29.70
N ASN A 175 29.92 0.23 28.88
CA ASN A 175 29.81 -1.14 29.35
C ASN A 175 31.23 -1.73 29.42
N GLU A 176 31.77 -1.77 30.63
CA GLU A 176 33.13 -2.20 30.96
C GLU A 176 33.46 -3.67 30.61
N ASP A 177 32.45 -4.47 30.21
CA ASP A 177 32.57 -5.91 29.88
C ASP A 177 32.57 -6.23 28.37
N ILE A 178 32.69 -5.23 27.49
CA ILE A 178 32.77 -5.50 26.04
C ILE A 178 34.23 -5.81 25.66
N ASP A 179 34.49 -7.08 25.34
CA ASP A 179 35.73 -7.54 24.69
C ASP A 179 36.14 -6.56 23.59
N VAL A 180 37.43 -6.20 23.51
CA VAL A 180 37.95 -5.27 22.50
C VAL A 180 37.78 -5.89 21.11
N VAL A 181 36.66 -5.60 20.46
CA VAL A 181 36.36 -6.04 19.09
C VAL A 181 36.90 -5.01 18.11
N PHE A 182 37.93 -5.38 17.35
CA PHE A 182 38.47 -4.56 16.26
C PHE A 182 37.53 -4.55 15.06
N LEU A 183 37.50 -3.41 14.36
CA LEU A 183 36.84 -3.30 13.06
C LEU A 183 37.68 -3.95 11.97
N GLU A 184 37.11 -4.96 11.33
CA GLU A 184 37.70 -5.57 10.14
C GLU A 184 37.46 -4.69 8.91
N GLU A 185 38.48 -4.54 8.07
CA GLU A 185 38.38 -3.86 6.78
C GLU A 185 37.50 -4.64 5.80
N LEU A 186 36.84 -3.94 4.88
CA LEU A 186 36.30 -4.59 3.68
C LEU A 186 37.45 -5.20 2.88
N ASP A 187 37.29 -6.44 2.44
CA ASP A 187 38.32 -7.20 1.76
C ASP A 187 38.74 -6.56 0.42
N GLY A 188 39.99 -6.80 0.04
CA GLY A 188 40.54 -6.31 -1.24
C GLY A 188 39.70 -6.72 -2.45
N ALA A 189 39.06 -7.90 -2.39
CA ALA A 189 38.15 -8.36 -3.45
C ALA A 189 36.93 -7.43 -3.63
N TRP A 190 36.36 -6.88 -2.54
CA TRP A 190 35.28 -5.89 -2.65
C TRP A 190 35.77 -4.59 -3.30
N LYS A 191 36.99 -4.14 -2.96
CA LYS A 191 37.59 -2.94 -3.55
C LYS A 191 37.86 -3.14 -5.05
N ASP A 192 38.33 -4.32 -5.44
CA ASP A 192 38.51 -4.69 -6.85
C ASP A 192 37.18 -4.75 -7.60
N GLU A 193 36.12 -5.30 -6.99
CA GLU A 193 34.77 -5.29 -7.56
C GLU A 193 34.25 -3.86 -7.77
N CYS A 194 34.42 -2.98 -6.78
CA CYS A 194 34.08 -1.55 -6.89
C CYS A 194 34.82 -0.88 -8.06
N LEU A 195 36.12 -1.14 -8.23
CA LEU A 195 36.91 -0.59 -9.33
C LEU A 195 36.46 -1.10 -10.70
N VAL A 196 36.16 -2.40 -10.82
CA VAL A 196 35.66 -2.99 -12.06
C VAL A 196 34.30 -2.40 -12.42
N LEU A 197 33.40 -2.23 -11.45
CA LEU A 197 32.10 -1.61 -11.66
C LEU A 197 32.23 -0.13 -12.03
N ALA A 198 33.09 0.62 -11.34
CA ALA A 198 33.34 2.03 -11.63
C ALA A 198 33.86 2.24 -13.05
N ARG A 199 34.88 1.47 -13.48
CA ARG A 199 35.40 1.55 -14.87
C ARG A 199 34.33 1.23 -15.91
N LYS A 200 33.48 0.25 -15.63
CA LYS A 200 32.39 -0.14 -16.53
C LYS A 200 31.32 0.95 -16.64
N LEU A 201 30.92 1.54 -15.50
CA LEU A 201 29.98 2.66 -15.44
C LEU A 201 30.57 3.92 -16.10
N GLU A 202 31.86 4.20 -15.95
CA GLU A 202 32.55 5.27 -16.66
C GLU A 202 32.55 5.04 -18.18
N GLY A 203 32.78 3.81 -18.62
CA GLY A 203 32.65 3.45 -20.04
C GLY A 203 31.26 3.73 -20.58
N TRP A 204 30.21 3.37 -19.84
CA TRP A 204 28.83 3.68 -20.23
C TRP A 204 28.51 5.17 -20.18
N LYS A 205 29.05 5.89 -19.19
CA LYS A 205 28.91 7.35 -19.13
C LYS A 205 29.52 8.01 -20.36
N GLU A 206 30.69 7.56 -20.81
CA GLU A 206 31.33 8.07 -22.01
C GLU A 206 30.55 7.72 -23.27
N GLN A 207 30.04 6.49 -23.38
CA GLN A 207 29.15 6.09 -24.47
C GLN A 207 27.88 6.94 -24.52
N LEU A 208 27.24 7.21 -23.37
CA LEU A 208 26.06 8.07 -23.27
C LEU A 208 26.36 9.55 -23.53
N ARG A 209 27.60 9.99 -23.33
CA ARG A 209 28.07 11.35 -23.67
C ARG A 209 28.34 11.49 -25.16
N GLY A 210 28.85 10.43 -25.80
CA GLY A 210 29.04 10.37 -27.26
C GLY A 210 27.73 10.34 -28.04
N LEU A 211 26.62 9.95 -27.40
CA LEU A 211 25.27 10.13 -27.95
C LEU A 211 24.86 11.59 -27.78
N GLU A 212 24.75 12.34 -28.87
CA GLU A 212 24.22 13.72 -28.86
C GLU A 212 22.81 13.79 -28.27
N GLU A 213 22.46 14.95 -27.72
CA GLU A 213 21.17 15.19 -27.07
C GLU A 213 20.04 15.34 -28.08
N PRO A 214 19.05 14.43 -28.11
CA PRO A 214 17.86 14.63 -28.92
C PRO A 214 17.01 15.77 -28.34
N ASP A 215 16.13 16.31 -29.18
CA ASP A 215 15.21 17.40 -28.84
C ASP A 215 14.55 17.25 -27.45
N LYS A 216 14.62 18.34 -26.67
CA LYS A 216 13.98 18.45 -25.35
C LYS A 216 12.47 18.22 -25.48
N GLY A 217 11.97 17.20 -24.79
CA GLY A 217 10.54 16.82 -24.80
C GLY A 217 10.24 15.49 -25.50
N SER A 218 11.21 14.91 -26.22
CA SER A 218 11.08 13.52 -26.69
C SER A 218 11.24 12.52 -25.54
N SER A 219 10.56 11.38 -25.64
CA SER A 219 10.78 10.27 -24.72
C SER A 219 12.22 9.73 -24.80
N LEU A 220 12.89 9.84 -25.96
CA LEU A 220 14.30 9.45 -26.10
C LEU A 220 15.20 10.36 -25.26
N ALA A 221 14.95 11.67 -25.26
CA ALA A 221 15.67 12.62 -24.41
C ALA A 221 15.48 12.28 -22.93
N ALA A 222 14.24 12.00 -22.52
CA ALA A 222 13.93 11.60 -21.14
C ALA A 222 14.62 10.28 -20.74
N VAL A 223 14.68 9.31 -21.65
CA VAL A 223 15.38 8.03 -21.45
C VAL A 223 16.88 8.25 -21.31
N LEU A 224 17.53 8.95 -22.24
CA LEU A 224 18.96 9.23 -22.19
C LEU A 224 19.36 10.00 -20.94
N GLU A 225 18.62 11.05 -20.59
CA GLU A 225 18.79 11.80 -19.36
C GLU A 225 18.65 10.90 -18.12
N GLY A 226 17.62 10.05 -18.09
CA GLY A 226 17.37 9.10 -17.01
C GLY A 226 18.54 8.13 -16.81
N TYR A 227 19.03 7.52 -17.89
CA TYR A 227 20.18 6.61 -17.83
C TYR A 227 21.49 7.32 -17.48
N ARG A 228 21.73 8.54 -17.98
CA ARG A 228 22.89 9.35 -17.58
C ARG A 228 22.88 9.65 -16.08
N ARG A 229 21.73 10.07 -15.54
CA ARG A 229 21.56 10.32 -14.11
C ARG A 229 21.72 9.05 -13.28
N LEU A 230 21.19 7.91 -13.75
CA LEU A 230 21.31 6.63 -13.07
C LEU A 230 22.77 6.16 -13.00
N VAL A 231 23.49 6.16 -14.13
CA VAL A 231 24.91 5.79 -14.18
C VAL A 231 25.75 6.72 -13.32
N GLN A 232 25.48 8.03 -13.37
CA GLN A 232 26.14 9.01 -12.52
C GLN A 232 25.86 8.76 -11.03
N GLY A 233 24.60 8.46 -10.67
CA GLY A 233 24.20 8.12 -9.32
C GLY A 233 24.94 6.89 -8.79
N MET A 234 25.02 5.83 -9.59
CA MET A 234 25.77 4.61 -9.23
C MET A 234 27.27 4.88 -9.04
N LEU A 235 27.88 5.72 -9.88
CA LEU A 235 29.29 6.13 -9.72
C LEU A 235 29.51 6.93 -8.43
N VAL A 236 28.62 7.88 -8.14
CA VAL A 236 28.69 8.69 -6.92
C VAL A 236 28.53 7.78 -5.70
N GLU A 237 27.56 6.86 -5.71
CA GLU A 237 27.34 5.92 -4.61
C GLU A 237 28.59 5.07 -4.34
N LEU A 238 29.20 4.47 -5.36
CA LEU A 238 30.45 3.71 -5.21
C LEU A 238 31.60 4.56 -4.64
N SER A 239 31.72 5.81 -5.08
CA SER A 239 32.75 6.72 -4.56
C SER A 239 32.52 7.08 -3.09
N VAL A 240 31.26 7.28 -2.69
CA VAL A 240 30.87 7.58 -1.32
C VAL A 240 31.08 6.37 -0.42
N MET A 241 30.73 5.17 -0.88
CA MET A 241 30.98 3.92 -0.15
C MET A 241 32.48 3.73 0.13
N ALA A 242 33.33 3.96 -0.88
CA ALA A 242 34.79 3.91 -0.71
C ALA A 242 35.33 5.02 0.21
N GLN A 243 34.70 6.19 0.23
CA GLN A 243 35.07 7.27 1.14
C GLN A 243 34.71 6.94 2.59
N ILE A 244 33.49 6.43 2.82
CA ILE A 244 33.02 6.03 4.15
C ILE A 244 33.93 4.94 4.72
N GLU A 245 34.27 3.93 3.91
CA GLU A 245 35.19 2.86 4.33
C GLU A 245 36.53 3.43 4.81
N ARG A 246 37.16 4.28 3.99
CA ARG A 246 38.44 4.92 4.35
C ARG A 246 38.34 5.75 5.63
N ASP A 247 37.26 6.49 5.80
CA ASP A 247 37.06 7.37 6.96
C ASP A 247 36.80 6.57 8.25
N VAL A 248 36.05 5.47 8.18
CA VAL A 248 35.83 4.57 9.32
C VAL A 248 37.15 3.89 9.71
N MET A 249 37.89 3.35 8.74
CA MET A 249 39.17 2.70 9.01
C MET A 249 40.24 3.66 9.51
N ALA A 250 40.20 4.93 9.09
CA ALA A 250 41.09 5.97 9.62
C ALA A 250 40.79 6.28 11.09
N ARG A 251 39.51 6.33 11.48
CA ARG A 251 39.10 6.46 12.88
C ARG A 251 39.52 5.25 13.71
N GLU A 252 39.35 4.04 13.18
CA GLU A 252 39.79 2.81 13.85
C GLU A 252 41.29 2.82 14.10
N ARG A 253 42.11 3.10 13.08
CA ARG A 253 43.58 3.17 13.23
C ARG A 253 44.03 4.28 14.19
N LYS A 254 43.26 5.35 14.34
CA LYS A 254 43.54 6.37 15.34
C LYS A 254 43.24 5.82 16.73
N TRP A 255 42.05 5.25 16.92
CA TRP A 255 41.64 4.65 18.20
C TRP A 255 42.60 3.54 18.65
N ILE A 256 43.04 2.65 17.76
CA ILE A 256 44.02 1.60 18.10
C ILE A 256 45.35 2.20 18.59
N ARG A 257 45.79 3.31 17.99
CA ARG A 257 47.02 3.99 18.41
C ARG A 257 46.85 4.65 19.77
N ASP A 258 45.77 5.42 19.94
CA ASP A 258 45.46 6.09 21.21
C ASP A 258 45.37 5.05 22.36
N MET A 259 44.68 3.92 22.13
CA MET A 259 44.58 2.81 23.09
C MET A 259 45.95 2.16 23.41
N ASN A 260 46.80 1.97 22.40
CA ASN A 260 48.13 1.39 22.59
C ASN A 260 49.09 2.33 23.33
N ASP A 261 48.93 3.64 23.14
CA ASP A 261 49.68 4.67 23.87
C ASP A 261 49.25 4.72 25.34
N ASP A 262 47.94 4.65 25.63
CA ASP A 262 47.40 4.60 27.01
C ASP A 262 47.93 3.38 27.79
N VAL A 263 47.93 2.19 27.17
CA VAL A 263 48.49 0.96 27.80
C VAL A 263 50.01 1.07 28.02
N SER A 264 50.74 1.73 27.12
CA SER A 264 52.19 1.90 27.22
C SER A 264 52.61 2.91 28.28
N ASP A 265 51.72 3.82 28.68
CA ASP A 265 51.97 4.77 29.76
C ASP A 265 51.66 4.16 31.14
N ASP A 266 50.66 3.28 31.26
CA ASP A 266 50.39 2.50 32.48
C ASP A 266 51.56 1.56 32.85
N ASP A 267 52.24 0.97 31.86
CA ASP A 267 53.43 0.11 32.09
C ASP A 267 54.68 0.89 32.54
N ARG A 268 54.73 2.22 32.32
CA ARG A 268 55.87 3.06 32.76
C ARG A 268 55.79 3.47 34.23
N ASP A 269 54.60 3.41 34.83
CA ASP A 269 54.37 3.73 36.24
C ASP A 269 54.47 2.51 37.17
N MET A 270 54.77 1.31 36.64
CA MET A 270 55.09 0.15 37.47
C MET A 270 56.51 0.31 38.08
N PRO A 271 56.65 0.49 39.41
CA PRO A 271 57.96 0.66 40.02
C PRO A 271 58.77 -0.61 39.83
N VAL A 272 59.85 -0.52 39.05
CA VAL A 272 60.88 -1.56 38.92
C VAL A 272 61.30 -1.95 40.33
N ALA A 273 61.04 -3.21 40.70
CA ALA A 273 61.42 -3.78 41.99
C ALA A 273 62.94 -3.72 42.14
N GLY A 274 63.42 -2.61 42.70
CA GLY A 274 64.82 -2.40 43.06
C GLY A 274 65.22 -3.45 44.07
N ALA A 275 66.18 -4.28 43.67
CA ALA A 275 66.82 -5.28 44.50
C ALA A 275 67.34 -4.67 45.82
N CYS A 276 66.63 -4.91 46.91
CA CYS A 276 67.13 -4.73 48.26
C CYS A 276 67.87 -6.00 48.68
N TRP A 277 69.16 -6.09 48.34
CA TRP A 277 70.11 -6.93 49.05
C TRP A 277 71.13 -6.05 49.76
N ARG A 278 71.50 -6.48 50.98
CA ARG A 278 72.42 -5.91 51.99
C ARG A 278 71.66 -5.14 53.08
N ARG A 279 71.87 -5.41 54.38
CA ARG A 279 73.06 -5.92 55.07
C ARG A 279 72.67 -6.60 56.38
#